data_AF-A0AAF5Q1B9-F1
#
_entry.id   AF-A0AAF5Q1B9-F1
#
_cell.length_a   1.000
_cell.length_b   1.000
_cell.length_c   1.000
_cell.angle_alpha   90.00
_cell.angle_beta   90.00
_cell.angle_gamma   90.00
#
_symmetry.space_group_name_H-M   'P 1'
#
loop_
_entity.id
_entity.type
_entity.pdbx_description
1 polymer ?
#
loop_
_entity_poly.entity_id
_entity_poly.type
_entity_poly.pdbx_seq_one_letter_code
_entity_poly.pdbx_strand_id
1 'polypeptide(L)'
;MPLFAYLTNQKIPVSKLSLAERRWLILVFSFWIGASTHFILSNWDCGVFPPPPFYSPTLVALLFEFIGPMVAYDRSLLLLNTIGIATLVCFTYAYIYARFTFTYFYTSLIAIASSFYNMQQHLADPKLGLTWPLLSMMKIKLNVAISLSRTLHSGRVMEAIKSELNLGTIKELQFRFSGGYINRAKAYSTDKYGDIFVKFNDNEKAQEMFDGEFASLQALLNTNTVRVPKPIKRFSIDGDCCLAMELLDMHGPSDFEKLGTSIAKLHLHNKFLIEANKNSQLTIGGIDKQSEPIEKFGFSVLTYSGYCPLINDWSDNWVEFYSRNRLKKVIDIVVEKTGDRELLTLWPRLERKIPEYFKNCDIYPCLLHGDLWSGNYSFTKDGPVVFDPASFYGHSEYEFGILTMFGGFHQSFHTAYHKLIPQTTGFTERVLLYQLFHHLNHWNHFGAGYKHGALNLMRKLL
;
A
#
# COMPACT_ATOMS: atom_id res chain seq x y z
N MET A 1 33.44 3.39 -33.91
CA MET A 1 34.03 3.46 -32.56
C MET A 1 35.24 4.41 -32.46
N PRO A 2 36.25 4.39 -33.36
CA PRO A 2 37.44 5.25 -33.25
C PRO A 2 37.14 6.76 -33.28
N LEU A 3 36.23 7.20 -34.15
CA LEU A 3 35.84 8.60 -34.28
C LEU A 3 35.11 9.13 -33.02
N PHE A 4 34.21 8.34 -32.43
CA PHE A 4 33.50 8.71 -31.20
C PHE A 4 34.45 8.86 -30.00
N ALA A 5 35.37 7.89 -29.85
CA ALA A 5 36.39 7.93 -28.80
C ALA A 5 37.36 9.11 -29.00
N TYR A 6 37.74 9.41 -30.25
CA TYR A 6 38.57 10.57 -30.57
C TYR A 6 37.88 11.90 -30.23
N LEU A 7 36.61 12.06 -30.64
CA LEU A 7 35.84 13.29 -30.41
C LEU A 7 35.54 13.54 -28.92
N THR A 8 35.23 12.49 -28.15
CA THR A 8 34.97 12.60 -26.70
C THR A 8 36.26 12.85 -25.92
N ASN A 9 37.37 12.21 -26.29
CA ASN A 9 38.66 12.41 -25.62
C ASN A 9 39.26 13.81 -25.88
N GLN A 10 39.03 14.37 -27.07
CA GLN A 10 39.51 15.72 -27.45
C GLN A 10 38.62 16.87 -26.93
N LYS A 11 37.47 16.58 -26.28
CA LYS A 11 36.49 17.59 -25.80
C LYS A 11 36.13 18.66 -26.85
N ILE A 12 36.05 18.27 -28.13
CA ILE A 12 35.76 19.21 -29.21
C ILE A 12 34.32 19.71 -29.07
N PRO A 13 34.07 21.04 -29.05
CA PRO A 13 32.72 21.58 -29.03
C PRO A 13 31.93 21.12 -30.25
N VAL A 14 30.66 20.71 -30.05
CA VAL A 14 29.78 20.20 -31.12
C VAL A 14 29.66 21.19 -32.29
N SER A 15 29.77 22.50 -32.02
CA SER A 15 29.76 23.57 -33.02
C SER A 15 30.91 23.53 -34.02
N LYS A 16 32.01 22.83 -33.72
CA LYS A 16 33.18 22.66 -34.61
C LYS A 16 33.15 21.37 -35.43
N LEU A 17 32.19 20.47 -35.17
CA LEU A 17 32.03 19.24 -35.95
C LEU A 17 31.41 19.56 -37.32
N SER A 18 31.87 18.87 -38.35
CA SER A 18 31.23 18.92 -39.68
C SER A 18 29.82 18.34 -39.63
N LEU A 19 28.99 18.71 -40.62
CA LEU A 19 27.62 18.19 -40.70
C LEU A 19 27.59 16.66 -40.80
N ALA A 20 28.55 16.05 -41.50
CA ALA A 20 28.68 14.61 -41.64
C ALA A 20 29.01 13.92 -40.30
N GLU A 21 29.93 14.48 -39.51
CA GLU A 21 30.28 13.94 -38.19
C GLU A 21 29.11 14.05 -37.20
N ARG A 22 28.36 15.16 -37.23
CA ARG A 22 27.14 15.31 -36.41
C ARG A 22 26.08 14.27 -36.78
N ARG A 23 25.86 14.02 -38.07
CA ARG A 23 24.94 12.98 -38.56
C ARG A 23 25.35 11.60 -38.06
N TRP A 24 26.65 11.29 -38.14
CA TRP A 24 27.19 10.01 -37.69
C TRP A 24 27.04 9.81 -36.17
N LEU A 25 27.33 10.84 -35.36
CA LEU A 25 27.14 10.79 -33.91
C LEU A 25 25.68 10.54 -33.52
N ILE A 26 24.74 11.22 -34.18
CA ILE A 26 23.30 11.04 -33.92
C ILE A 26 22.87 9.61 -34.23
N LEU A 27 23.35 9.04 -35.33
CA LEU A 27 23.04 7.66 -35.72
C LEU A 27 23.54 6.66 -34.67
N VAL A 28 24.74 6.88 -34.12
CA VAL A 28 25.30 6.08 -33.02
C VAL A 28 24.47 6.22 -31.73
N PHE A 29 24.08 7.44 -31.35
CA PHE A 29 23.28 7.68 -30.14
C PHE A 29 21.86 7.09 -30.26
N SER A 30 21.20 7.25 -31.41
CA SER A 30 19.89 6.65 -31.67
C SER A 30 19.95 5.13 -31.60
N PHE A 31 21.01 4.51 -32.14
CA PHE A 31 21.24 3.08 -32.03
C PHE A 31 21.44 2.63 -30.57
N TRP A 32 22.26 3.34 -29.80
CA TRP A 32 22.52 3.05 -28.38
C TRP A 32 21.27 3.13 -27.52
N ILE A 33 20.44 4.17 -27.71
CA ILE A 33 19.18 4.32 -27.00
C ILE A 33 18.24 3.15 -27.35
N GLY A 34 18.05 2.86 -28.64
CA GLY A 34 17.21 1.74 -29.08
C GLY A 34 17.67 0.39 -28.52
N ALA A 35 18.98 0.12 -28.56
CA ALA A 35 19.56 -1.11 -28.03
C ALA A 35 19.42 -1.21 -26.50
N SER A 36 19.60 -0.10 -25.77
CA SER A 36 19.46 -0.08 -24.31
C SER A 36 18.01 -0.28 -23.87
N THR A 37 17.06 0.38 -24.56
CA THR A 37 15.62 0.15 -24.33
C THR A 37 15.24 -1.30 -24.63
N HIS A 38 15.79 -1.89 -25.71
CA HIS A 38 15.58 -3.30 -26.03
C HIS A 38 16.14 -4.23 -24.95
N PHE A 39 17.37 -3.99 -24.48
CA PHE A 39 18.00 -4.76 -23.40
C PHE A 39 17.15 -4.74 -22.12
N ILE A 40 16.66 -3.56 -21.73
CA ILE A 40 15.79 -3.41 -20.56
C ILE A 40 14.47 -4.17 -20.75
N LEU A 41 13.84 -4.08 -21.93
CA LEU A 41 12.60 -4.81 -22.23
C LEU A 41 12.80 -6.33 -22.28
N SER A 42 13.94 -6.81 -22.80
CA SER A 42 14.23 -8.26 -22.92
C SER A 42 14.55 -8.95 -21.60
N ASN A 43 15.09 -8.21 -20.62
CA ASN A 43 15.41 -8.71 -19.28
C ASN A 43 14.31 -8.38 -18.26
N TRP A 44 13.22 -7.74 -18.69
CA TRP A 44 12.03 -7.52 -17.88
C TRP A 44 11.12 -8.74 -18.03
N ASP A 45 11.09 -9.58 -17.00
CA ASP A 45 10.43 -10.89 -17.00
C ASP A 45 8.90 -10.76 -17.17
N CYS A 46 8.44 -10.84 -18.42
CA CYS A 46 7.04 -11.04 -18.78
C CYS A 46 6.95 -12.40 -19.49
N GLY A 47 6.53 -13.43 -18.77
CA GLY A 47 6.36 -14.78 -19.30
C GLY A 47 5.53 -14.89 -20.59
N VAL A 48 5.83 -15.95 -21.34
CA VAL A 48 5.06 -16.67 -22.39
C VAL A 48 4.34 -15.87 -23.50
N PHE A 49 4.86 -14.72 -23.95
CA PHE A 49 4.35 -14.08 -25.17
C PHE A 49 5.48 -13.67 -26.14
N PRO A 50 5.23 -13.70 -27.46
CA PRO A 50 6.24 -13.33 -28.43
C PRO A 50 6.66 -11.86 -28.27
N PRO A 51 7.94 -11.54 -28.48
CA PRO A 51 8.43 -10.16 -28.38
C PRO A 51 7.72 -9.25 -29.39
N PRO A 52 7.45 -7.97 -29.04
CA PRO A 52 6.76 -7.05 -29.95
C PRO A 52 7.54 -6.85 -31.25
N PRO A 53 6.86 -6.60 -32.39
CA PRO A 53 7.53 -6.31 -33.65
C PRO A 53 8.37 -5.02 -33.47
N PHE A 54 9.67 -5.18 -33.68
CA PHE A 54 10.77 -4.34 -33.21
C PHE A 54 10.71 -2.85 -33.55
N TYR A 55 11.27 -2.01 -32.67
CA TYR A 55 12.13 -0.89 -33.11
C TYR A 55 13.40 -1.49 -33.72
N SER A 56 13.33 -1.97 -34.96
CA SER A 56 14.54 -2.42 -35.66
C SER A 56 15.43 -1.19 -35.90
N PRO A 57 16.64 -1.12 -35.31
CA PRO A 57 17.54 0.01 -35.54
C PRO A 57 17.87 0.17 -37.03
N THR A 58 17.87 -0.95 -37.76
CA THR A 58 18.05 -1.03 -39.21
C THR A 58 16.88 -0.40 -39.97
N LEU A 59 15.63 -0.63 -39.54
CA LEU A 59 14.45 -0.04 -40.16
C LEU A 59 14.37 1.47 -39.89
N VAL A 60 14.69 1.90 -38.66
CA VAL A 60 14.77 3.32 -38.30
C VAL A 60 15.88 4.02 -39.10
N ALA A 61 17.04 3.39 -39.27
CA ALA A 61 18.12 3.90 -40.10
C ALA A 61 17.73 3.99 -41.58
N LEU A 62 17.12 2.94 -42.15
CA LEU A 62 16.61 2.93 -43.54
C LEU A 62 15.57 4.04 -43.78
N LEU A 63 14.64 4.25 -42.85
CA LEU A 63 13.64 5.31 -42.95
C LEU A 63 14.27 6.71 -42.89
N PHE A 64 15.26 6.91 -42.04
CA PHE A 64 15.99 8.18 -41.95
C PHE A 64 16.85 8.45 -43.19
N GLU A 65 17.47 7.42 -43.75
CA GLU A 65 18.45 7.54 -44.83
C GLU A 65 17.81 7.62 -46.22
N PHE A 66 16.67 6.94 -46.44
CA PHE A 66 15.99 6.94 -47.74
C PHE A 66 14.76 7.86 -47.80
N ILE A 67 13.94 7.93 -46.73
CA ILE A 67 12.72 8.77 -46.74
C ILE A 67 13.03 10.18 -46.25
N GLY A 68 13.97 10.33 -45.30
CA GLY A 68 14.40 11.62 -44.76
C GLY A 68 14.81 12.64 -45.82
N PRO A 69 15.64 12.28 -46.83
CA PRO A 69 16.01 13.18 -47.92
C PRO A 69 14.87 13.47 -48.90
N MET A 70 13.95 12.52 -49.13
CA MET A 70 12.83 12.70 -50.07
C MET A 70 11.76 13.69 -49.55
N VAL A 71 11.67 13.87 -48.23
CA VAL A 71 10.69 14.76 -47.57
C VAL A 71 11.35 16.09 -47.15
N ALA A 72 12.61 16.34 -47.54
CA ALA A 72 13.46 17.42 -47.05
C ALA A 72 13.02 18.86 -47.36
N TYR A 73 11.88 19.08 -48.03
CA TYR A 73 11.37 20.42 -48.33
C TYR A 73 10.17 20.87 -47.48
N ASP A 74 9.53 19.97 -46.72
CA ASP A 74 8.47 20.36 -45.78
C ASP A 74 8.76 19.83 -44.37
N ARG A 75 9.29 20.73 -43.53
CA ARG A 75 9.72 20.46 -42.15
C ARG A 75 8.58 19.95 -41.27
N SER A 76 7.34 20.32 -41.58
CA SER A 76 6.16 19.96 -40.79
C SER A 76 5.76 18.49 -41.01
N LEU A 77 5.90 18.00 -42.25
CA LEU A 77 5.47 16.66 -42.64
C LEU A 77 6.47 15.58 -42.20
N LEU A 78 7.77 15.88 -42.22
CA LEU A 78 8.82 14.96 -41.78
C LEU A 78 8.70 14.62 -40.28
N LEU A 79 8.35 15.61 -39.46
CA LEU A 79 8.18 15.49 -38.01
C LEU A 79 6.98 14.62 -37.62
N LEU A 80 5.91 14.64 -38.41
CA LEU A 80 4.68 13.91 -38.11
C LEU A 80 4.73 12.46 -38.61
N ASN A 81 5.36 12.19 -39.76
CA ASN A 81 5.23 10.88 -40.39
C ASN A 81 6.15 9.81 -39.78
N THR A 82 7.46 10.01 -39.60
CA THR A 82 8.34 8.88 -39.21
C THR A 82 8.18 8.49 -37.74
N ILE A 83 8.10 9.49 -36.85
CA ILE A 83 7.87 9.28 -35.42
C ILE A 83 6.39 8.99 -35.14
N GLY A 84 5.48 9.67 -35.84
CA GLY A 84 4.04 9.45 -35.68
C GLY A 84 3.61 8.06 -36.15
N ILE A 85 4.12 7.55 -37.28
CA ILE A 85 3.83 6.18 -37.75
C ILE A 85 4.39 5.15 -36.77
N ALA A 86 5.65 5.28 -36.32
CA ALA A 86 6.23 4.36 -35.33
C ALA A 86 5.41 4.35 -34.03
N THR A 87 4.99 5.52 -33.56
CA THR A 87 4.13 5.68 -32.37
C THR A 87 2.75 5.06 -32.62
N LEU A 88 2.11 5.31 -33.77
CA LEU A 88 0.79 4.77 -34.10
C LEU A 88 0.80 3.24 -34.15
N VAL A 89 1.84 2.64 -34.73
CA VAL A 89 2.03 1.18 -34.79
C VAL A 89 2.20 0.61 -33.38
N CYS A 90 3.01 1.26 -32.54
CA CYS A 90 3.21 0.89 -31.14
C CYS A 90 1.91 0.94 -30.32
N PHE A 91 1.13 2.02 -30.45
CA PHE A 91 -0.15 2.18 -29.77
C PHE A 91 -1.21 1.19 -30.27
N THR A 92 -1.27 0.94 -31.59
CA THR A 92 -2.21 -0.02 -32.18
C THR A 92 -1.90 -1.43 -31.71
N TYR A 93 -0.63 -1.82 -31.66
CA TYR A 93 -0.19 -3.10 -31.10
C TYR A 93 -0.55 -3.21 -29.61
N ALA A 94 -0.23 -2.20 -28.80
CA ALA A 94 -0.56 -2.19 -27.36
C ALA A 94 -2.07 -2.27 -27.10
N TYR A 95 -2.89 -1.65 -27.96
CA TYR A 95 -4.35 -1.71 -27.90
C TYR A 95 -4.89 -3.10 -28.23
N ILE A 96 -4.42 -3.71 -29.32
CA ILE A 96 -4.84 -5.06 -29.76
C ILE A 96 -4.54 -6.11 -28.67
N TYR A 97 -3.42 -5.98 -27.96
CA TYR A 97 -3.00 -6.95 -26.94
C TYR A 97 -3.26 -6.49 -25.50
N ALA A 98 -4.02 -5.40 -25.29
CA ALA A 98 -4.40 -4.85 -23.98
C ALA A 98 -3.22 -4.62 -22.99
N ARG A 99 -2.07 -4.14 -23.50
CA ARG A 99 -0.79 -4.06 -22.75
C ARG A 99 -0.30 -2.65 -22.46
N PHE A 100 -1.20 -1.72 -22.14
CA PHE A 100 -0.82 -0.34 -21.83
C PHE A 100 -0.17 -0.22 -20.44
N THR A 101 1.15 -0.42 -20.34
CA THR A 101 1.90 -0.16 -19.10
C THR A 101 2.49 1.25 -19.10
N PHE A 102 2.54 1.89 -17.93
CA PHE A 102 3.10 3.24 -17.75
C PHE A 102 4.54 3.36 -18.28
N THR A 103 5.34 2.31 -18.11
CA THR A 103 6.73 2.23 -18.60
C THR A 103 6.82 2.32 -20.12
N TYR A 104 5.86 1.72 -20.85
CA TYR A 104 5.83 1.78 -22.31
C TYR A 104 5.47 3.18 -22.82
N PHE A 105 4.50 3.83 -22.17
CA PHE A 105 4.13 5.21 -22.44
C PHE A 105 5.30 6.17 -22.17
N TYR A 106 5.98 6.00 -21.04
CA TYR A 106 7.09 6.83 -20.61
C TYR A 106 8.32 6.71 -21.53
N THR A 107 8.69 5.48 -21.91
CA THR A 107 9.82 5.22 -22.83
C THR A 107 9.56 5.76 -24.24
N SER A 108 8.32 5.66 -24.73
CA SER A 108 7.90 6.26 -26.01
C SER A 108 7.99 7.78 -25.99
N LEU A 109 7.55 8.42 -24.89
CA LEU A 109 7.67 9.87 -24.70
C LEU A 109 9.11 10.36 -24.65
N ILE A 110 9.99 9.62 -23.97
CA ILE A 110 11.43 9.92 -23.93
C ILE A 110 12.03 9.80 -25.33
N ALA A 111 11.72 8.73 -26.07
CA ALA A 111 12.22 8.53 -27.42
C ALA A 111 11.81 9.71 -28.34
N ILE A 112 10.54 10.14 -28.28
CA ILE A 112 10.04 11.29 -29.03
C ILE A 112 10.78 12.58 -28.65
N ALA A 113 10.94 12.84 -27.34
CA ALA A 113 11.61 14.05 -26.85
C ALA A 113 13.11 14.09 -27.22
N SER A 114 13.80 12.96 -27.11
CA SER A 114 15.22 12.83 -27.48
C SER A 114 15.45 12.98 -28.99
N SER A 115 14.56 12.41 -29.83
CA SER A 115 14.59 12.64 -31.27
C SER A 115 14.36 14.12 -31.63
N PHE A 116 13.46 14.80 -30.92
CA PHE A 116 13.20 16.23 -31.10
C PHE A 116 14.42 17.09 -30.73
N TYR A 117 15.06 16.79 -29.61
CA TYR A 117 16.26 17.49 -29.15
C TYR A 117 17.45 17.33 -30.12
N ASN A 118 17.69 16.10 -30.60
CA ASN A 118 18.80 15.81 -31.54
C ASN A 118 18.60 16.47 -32.92
N MET A 119 17.36 16.59 -33.40
CA MET A 119 17.08 17.27 -34.67
C MET A 119 17.18 18.80 -34.59
N GLN A 120 16.87 19.41 -33.44
CA GLN A 120 17.06 20.87 -33.27
C GLN A 120 18.54 21.27 -33.30
N GLN A 121 19.44 20.41 -32.79
CA GLN A 121 20.89 20.60 -32.89
C GLN A 121 21.41 20.49 -34.35
N HIS A 122 20.65 19.86 -35.24
CA HIS A 122 20.97 19.73 -36.67
C HIS A 122 20.63 20.99 -37.50
N LEU A 123 19.71 21.84 -37.04
CA LEU A 123 19.14 22.96 -37.81
C LEU A 123 19.61 24.36 -37.34
N ALA A 124 20.54 24.43 -36.40
CA ALA A 124 21.03 25.70 -35.84
C ALA A 124 21.85 26.52 -36.86
N ASP A 125 21.15 27.30 -37.69
CA ASP A 125 21.66 28.54 -38.27
C ASP A 125 21.77 29.59 -37.15
N PRO A 126 22.96 30.14 -36.86
CA PRO A 126 23.16 31.12 -35.79
C PRO A 126 22.47 32.48 -36.02
N LYS A 127 21.84 32.74 -37.17
CA LYS A 127 21.17 34.03 -37.47
C LYS A 127 19.69 34.12 -37.06
N LEU A 128 19.07 33.03 -36.61
CA LEU A 128 17.66 33.04 -36.19
C LEU A 128 17.59 32.85 -34.68
N GLY A 129 17.46 33.97 -33.96
CA GLY A 129 17.29 34.00 -32.52
C GLY A 129 16.16 33.08 -32.07
N LEU A 130 16.43 32.27 -31.04
CA LEU A 130 15.45 31.40 -30.42
C LEU A 130 14.22 32.20 -29.99
N THR A 131 13.05 31.82 -30.49
CA THR A 131 11.84 31.94 -29.68
C THR A 131 11.37 30.53 -29.33
N TRP A 132 11.06 30.34 -28.05
CA TRP A 132 10.70 29.08 -27.40
C TRP A 132 9.16 28.82 -27.27
N PRO A 133 8.23 29.31 -28.14
CA PRO A 133 6.80 29.30 -27.83
C PRO A 133 6.11 27.95 -28.02
N LEU A 134 6.67 27.00 -28.79
CA LEU A 134 5.99 25.73 -29.08
C LEU A 134 6.08 24.69 -27.95
N LEU A 135 7.23 24.60 -27.25
CA LEU A 135 7.40 23.70 -26.10
C LEU A 135 6.63 24.19 -24.86
N SER A 136 6.52 25.52 -24.67
CA SER A 136 5.66 26.08 -23.63
C SER A 136 4.18 25.81 -23.95
N MET A 137 3.73 26.03 -25.18
CA MET A 137 2.36 25.70 -25.59
C MET A 137 2.01 24.22 -25.46
N MET A 138 2.91 23.29 -25.82
CA MET A 138 2.65 21.85 -25.66
C MET A 138 2.66 21.42 -24.19
N LYS A 139 3.58 21.94 -23.36
CA LYS A 139 3.55 21.72 -21.90
C LYS A 139 2.26 22.28 -21.29
N ILE A 140 1.84 23.47 -21.71
CA ILE A 140 0.58 24.09 -21.25
C ILE A 140 -0.60 23.21 -21.66
N LYS A 141 -0.71 22.79 -22.92
CA LYS A 141 -1.82 21.93 -23.38
C LYS A 141 -1.85 20.56 -22.70
N LEU A 142 -0.69 19.93 -22.48
CA LEU A 142 -0.61 18.65 -21.78
C LEU A 142 -0.94 18.78 -20.29
N ASN A 143 -0.41 19.81 -19.62
CA ASN A 143 -0.74 20.08 -18.22
C ASN A 143 -2.21 20.46 -18.05
N VAL A 144 -2.79 21.21 -18.99
CA VAL A 144 -4.21 21.55 -19.03
C VAL A 144 -5.05 20.29 -19.24
N ALA A 145 -4.69 19.41 -20.18
CA ALA A 145 -5.39 18.14 -20.41
C ALA A 145 -5.32 17.18 -19.21
N ILE A 146 -4.15 17.04 -18.59
CA ILE A 146 -3.98 16.24 -17.36
C ILE A 146 -4.78 16.85 -16.20
N SER A 147 -4.75 18.18 -16.06
CA SER A 147 -5.52 18.91 -15.04
C SER A 147 -7.03 18.74 -15.26
N LEU A 148 -7.51 18.86 -16.50
CA LEU A 148 -8.91 18.61 -16.87
C LEU A 148 -9.31 17.17 -16.59
N SER A 149 -8.51 16.19 -17.00
CA SER A 149 -8.78 14.77 -16.73
C SER A 149 -8.83 14.47 -15.23
N ARG A 150 -7.92 15.03 -14.44
CA ARG A 150 -7.91 14.89 -12.98
C ARG A 150 -9.13 15.57 -12.35
N THR A 151 -9.50 16.75 -12.83
CA THR A 151 -10.66 17.50 -12.33
C THR A 151 -11.96 16.77 -12.64
N LEU A 152 -12.10 16.23 -13.87
CA LEU A 152 -13.25 15.42 -14.28
C LEU A 152 -13.36 14.13 -13.46
N HIS A 153 -12.24 13.44 -13.24
CA HIS A 153 -12.22 12.23 -12.41
C HIS A 153 -12.54 12.54 -10.93
N SER A 154 -11.93 13.57 -10.34
CA SER A 154 -12.24 13.99 -8.95
C SER A 154 -13.71 14.40 -8.81
N GLY A 155 -14.26 15.11 -9.80
CA GLY A 155 -15.67 15.48 -9.83
C GLY A 155 -16.60 14.27 -9.84
N ARG A 156 -16.31 13.25 -10.68
CA ARG A 156 -17.09 12.01 -10.71
C ARG A 156 -17.04 11.25 -9.39
N VAL A 157 -15.85 11.11 -8.80
CA VAL A 157 -15.68 10.44 -7.49
C VAL A 157 -16.46 11.18 -6.41
N MET A 158 -16.41 12.50 -6.37
CA MET A 158 -17.16 13.31 -5.40
C MET A 158 -18.67 13.13 -5.55
N GLU A 159 -19.21 13.13 -6.78
CA GLU A 159 -20.63 12.87 -7.01
C GLU A 159 -21.05 11.45 -6.62
N ALA A 160 -20.20 10.45 -6.87
CA ALA A 160 -20.45 9.08 -6.44
C ALA A 160 -20.48 8.97 -4.90
N ILE A 161 -19.52 9.57 -4.19
CA ILE A 161 -19.52 9.62 -2.70
C ILE A 161 -20.78 10.34 -2.20
N LYS A 162 -21.15 11.47 -2.83
CA LYS A 162 -22.35 12.23 -2.51
C LYS A 162 -23.61 11.39 -2.61
N SER A 163 -23.73 10.61 -3.68
CA SER A 163 -24.82 9.65 -3.88
C SER A 163 -24.80 8.53 -2.82
N GLU A 164 -23.66 7.86 -2.65
CA GLU A 164 -23.53 6.72 -1.73
C GLU A 164 -23.80 7.09 -0.27
N LEU A 165 -23.43 8.30 0.15
CA LEU A 165 -23.59 8.79 1.52
C LEU A 165 -24.86 9.64 1.72
N ASN A 166 -25.67 9.83 0.67
CA ASN A 166 -26.87 10.69 0.66
C ASN A 166 -26.56 12.11 1.18
N LEU A 167 -25.61 12.81 0.53
CA LEU A 167 -25.14 14.14 0.93
C LEU A 167 -25.73 15.23 0.04
N GLY A 168 -26.02 16.41 0.63
CA GLY A 168 -26.41 17.59 -0.13
C GLY A 168 -25.20 18.33 -0.69
N THR A 169 -24.10 18.38 0.06
CA THR A 169 -22.84 19.02 -0.38
C THR A 169 -21.62 18.21 0.03
N ILE A 170 -20.58 18.25 -0.81
CA ILE A 170 -19.29 17.64 -0.55
C ILE A 170 -18.18 18.53 -1.09
N LYS A 171 -17.11 18.71 -0.32
CA LYS A 171 -15.92 19.47 -0.73
C LYS A 171 -14.67 18.69 -0.36
N GLU A 172 -13.83 18.39 -1.35
CA GLU A 172 -12.51 17.78 -1.09
C GLU A 172 -11.63 18.74 -0.29
N LEU A 173 -11.08 18.25 0.82
CA LEU A 173 -10.15 18.99 1.65
C LEU A 173 -8.74 18.78 1.12
N GLN A 174 -7.97 19.87 1.00
CA GLN A 174 -6.54 19.77 0.66
C GLN A 174 -5.74 19.34 1.88
N PHE A 175 -5.81 18.05 2.20
CA PHE A 175 -5.00 17.44 3.24
C PHE A 175 -3.74 16.81 2.62
N ARG A 176 -2.56 17.12 3.17
CA ARG A 176 -1.31 16.44 2.83
C ARG A 176 -1.16 15.22 3.73
N PHE A 177 -1.76 14.09 3.36
CA PHE A 177 -1.33 12.80 3.90
C PHE A 177 -0.31 12.17 2.95
N SER A 178 0.69 11.48 3.49
CA SER A 178 1.21 10.30 2.82
C SER A 178 0.11 9.24 2.96
N GLY A 179 -0.46 8.75 1.87
CA GLY A 179 -1.37 7.60 1.94
C GLY A 179 -0.70 6.44 2.68
N GLY A 180 -1.49 5.59 3.35
CA GLY A 180 -0.98 4.36 3.92
C GLY A 180 -0.31 3.50 2.85
N TYR A 181 0.52 2.53 3.26
CA TYR A 181 1.28 1.67 2.33
C TYR A 181 0.40 0.89 1.33
N ILE A 182 -0.89 0.71 1.65
CA ILE A 182 -1.81 -0.16 0.92
C ILE A 182 -2.97 0.60 0.28
N ASN A 183 -3.56 1.56 1.00
CA ASN A 183 -4.79 2.24 0.57
C ASN A 183 -4.51 3.67 0.14
N ARG A 184 -5.13 4.10 -0.97
CA ARG A 184 -5.26 5.52 -1.29
C ARG A 184 -6.28 6.14 -0.34
N ALA A 185 -6.10 7.40 0.03
CA ALA A 185 -7.05 8.07 0.91
C ALA A 185 -7.22 9.56 0.59
N LYS A 186 -8.42 10.07 0.87
CA LYS A 186 -8.78 11.48 0.72
C LYS A 186 -9.69 11.93 1.86
N ALA A 187 -9.70 13.23 2.12
CA ALA A 187 -10.56 13.86 3.11
C ALA A 187 -11.58 14.78 2.43
N TYR A 188 -12.79 14.83 2.98
CA TYR A 188 -13.89 15.62 2.45
C TYR A 188 -14.68 16.28 3.57
N SER A 189 -15.13 17.51 3.36
CA SER A 189 -16.13 18.15 4.22
C SER A 189 -17.52 17.90 3.67
N THR A 190 -18.45 17.52 4.55
CA THR A 190 -19.83 17.15 4.19
C THR A 190 -20.84 17.87 5.07
N ASP A 191 -22.05 18.08 4.55
CA ASP A 191 -23.14 18.71 5.29
C ASP A 191 -23.78 17.81 6.36
N LYS A 192 -23.63 16.49 6.24
CA LYS A 192 -24.30 15.52 7.12
C LYS A 192 -23.41 14.90 8.20
N TYR A 193 -22.18 14.53 7.85
CA TYR A 193 -21.28 13.82 8.76
C TYR A 193 -20.11 14.68 9.25
N GLY A 194 -20.07 15.96 8.88
CA GLY A 194 -18.91 16.82 9.09
C GLY A 194 -17.77 16.42 8.15
N ASP A 195 -16.54 16.51 8.65
CA ASP A 195 -15.36 16.09 7.88
C ASP A 195 -15.18 14.57 7.96
N ILE A 196 -15.02 13.95 6.79
CA ILE A 196 -14.88 12.51 6.61
C ILE A 196 -13.54 12.17 5.94
N PHE A 197 -13.06 10.98 6.26
CA PHE A 197 -11.91 10.34 5.63
C PHE A 197 -12.41 9.14 4.82
N VAL A 198 -11.98 9.02 3.57
CA VAL A 198 -12.36 7.93 2.67
C VAL A 198 -11.12 7.21 2.19
N LYS A 199 -11.06 5.90 2.47
CA LYS A 199 -10.05 4.98 1.92
C LYS A 199 -10.56 4.38 0.62
N PHE A 200 -9.65 4.16 -0.33
CA PHE A 200 -9.90 3.57 -1.65
C PHE A 200 -8.88 2.48 -1.93
N ASN A 201 -9.32 1.35 -2.48
CA ASN A 201 -8.45 0.25 -2.88
C ASN A 201 -9.09 -0.55 -4.04
N ASP A 202 -8.31 -0.80 -5.09
CA ASP A 202 -8.69 -1.52 -6.31
C ASP A 202 -8.32 -3.01 -6.28
N ASN A 203 -7.69 -3.48 -5.21
CA ASN A 203 -7.33 -4.88 -5.06
C ASN A 203 -8.56 -5.78 -4.95
N GLU A 204 -8.49 -6.99 -5.51
CA GLU A 204 -9.58 -7.98 -5.47
C GLU A 204 -10.05 -8.33 -4.05
N LYS A 205 -9.16 -8.23 -3.04
CA LYS A 205 -9.47 -8.49 -1.62
C LYS A 205 -9.93 -7.25 -0.85
N ALA A 206 -9.95 -6.08 -1.48
CA ALA A 206 -10.23 -4.81 -0.82
C ALA A 206 -11.62 -4.78 -0.16
N GLN A 207 -12.60 -5.46 -0.75
CA GLN A 207 -13.94 -5.58 -0.17
C GLN A 207 -13.88 -6.25 1.20
N GLU A 208 -13.27 -7.45 1.29
CA GLU A 208 -13.15 -8.18 2.55
C GLU A 208 -12.29 -7.43 3.57
N MET A 209 -11.24 -6.73 3.11
CA MET A 209 -10.41 -5.87 3.95
C MET A 209 -11.23 -4.77 4.63
N PHE A 210 -12.01 -4.01 3.84
CA PHE A 210 -12.85 -2.95 4.39
C PHE A 210 -14.04 -3.48 5.20
N ASP A 211 -14.56 -4.66 4.88
CA ASP A 211 -15.57 -5.35 5.67
C ASP A 211 -15.05 -5.66 7.08
N GLY A 212 -13.84 -6.24 7.15
CA GLY A 212 -13.14 -6.52 8.40
C GLY A 212 -12.82 -5.26 9.19
N GLU A 213 -12.29 -4.23 8.54
CA GLU A 213 -11.96 -2.95 9.19
C GLU A 213 -13.20 -2.24 9.73
N PHE A 214 -14.28 -2.18 8.95
CA PHE A 214 -15.56 -1.59 9.38
C PHE A 214 -16.13 -2.31 10.59
N ALA A 215 -16.18 -3.65 10.57
CA ALA A 215 -16.67 -4.45 11.69
C ALA A 215 -15.78 -4.27 12.94
N SER A 216 -14.46 -4.18 12.76
CA SER A 216 -13.51 -3.94 13.83
C SER A 216 -13.72 -2.57 14.49
N LEU A 217 -13.83 -1.50 13.69
CA LEU A 217 -14.12 -0.16 14.19
C LEU A 217 -15.46 -0.10 14.94
N GLN A 218 -16.50 -0.78 14.42
CA GLN A 218 -17.80 -0.83 15.08
C GLN A 218 -17.73 -1.57 16.42
N ALA A 219 -17.02 -2.71 16.47
CA ALA A 219 -16.85 -3.48 17.70
C ALA A 219 -16.11 -2.66 18.77
N LEU A 220 -15.00 -2.00 18.40
CA LEU A 220 -14.24 -1.13 19.30
C LEU A 220 -15.09 0.04 19.81
N LEU A 221 -15.81 0.72 18.91
CA LEU A 221 -16.69 1.85 19.25
C LEU A 221 -17.77 1.44 20.26
N ASN A 222 -18.39 0.27 20.07
CA ASN A 222 -19.47 -0.23 20.94
C ASN A 222 -19.03 -0.48 22.39
N THR A 223 -17.74 -0.67 22.64
CA THR A 223 -17.23 -0.85 24.02
C THR A 223 -17.21 0.44 24.84
N ASN A 224 -17.21 1.61 24.18
CA ASN A 224 -16.99 2.92 24.81
C ASN A 224 -15.71 3.01 25.67
N THR A 225 -14.69 2.21 25.35
CA THR A 225 -13.42 2.18 26.11
C THR A 225 -12.28 2.93 25.45
N VAL A 226 -12.24 2.94 24.11
CA VAL A 226 -11.22 3.58 23.28
C VAL A 226 -11.88 4.51 22.27
N ARG A 227 -11.18 5.58 21.88
CA ARG A 227 -11.60 6.38 20.74
C ARG A 227 -11.09 5.75 19.44
N VAL A 228 -11.99 5.62 18.48
CA VAL A 228 -11.71 5.21 17.10
C VAL A 228 -12.41 6.16 16.13
N PRO A 229 -11.97 6.26 14.86
CA PRO A 229 -12.76 6.90 13.81
C PRO A 229 -14.12 6.21 13.70
N LYS A 230 -15.21 6.97 13.74
CA LYS A 230 -16.55 6.40 13.58
C LYS A 230 -16.73 5.90 12.15
N PRO A 231 -16.98 4.59 11.92
CA PRO A 231 -17.21 4.07 10.59
C PRO A 231 -18.59 4.54 10.08
N ILE A 232 -18.67 5.00 8.82
CA ILE A 232 -19.90 5.54 8.23
C ILE A 232 -20.51 4.54 7.25
N LYS A 233 -19.77 4.19 6.19
CA LYS A 233 -20.28 3.29 5.15
C LYS A 233 -19.13 2.67 4.34
N ARG A 234 -19.34 1.44 3.89
CA ARG A 234 -18.57 0.79 2.83
C ARG A 234 -19.35 0.86 1.51
N PHE A 235 -18.68 1.13 0.40
CA PHE A 235 -19.30 1.22 -0.93
C PHE A 235 -18.24 1.01 -2.03
N SER A 236 -18.65 1.04 -3.29
CA SER A 236 -17.74 0.89 -4.43
C SER A 236 -17.91 2.01 -5.44
N ILE A 237 -16.82 2.50 -6.02
CA ILE A 237 -16.82 3.56 -7.04
C ILE A 237 -15.84 3.16 -8.15
N ASP A 238 -16.32 3.07 -9.39
CA ASP A 238 -15.46 2.80 -10.57
C ASP A 238 -14.53 1.57 -10.43
N GLY A 239 -14.97 0.55 -9.67
CA GLY A 239 -14.19 -0.66 -9.38
C GLY A 239 -13.34 -0.59 -8.11
N ASP A 240 -13.13 0.59 -7.52
CA ASP A 240 -12.52 0.74 -6.21
C ASP A 240 -13.51 0.35 -5.10
N CYS A 241 -13.06 -0.45 -4.13
CA CYS A 241 -13.74 -0.55 -2.85
C CYS A 241 -13.38 0.66 -1.99
N CYS A 242 -14.35 1.14 -1.22
CA CYS A 242 -14.23 2.35 -0.43
C CYS A 242 -14.73 2.15 1.00
N LEU A 243 -14.06 2.79 1.96
CA LEU A 243 -14.50 2.88 3.35
C LEU A 243 -14.49 4.35 3.80
N ALA A 244 -15.67 4.89 4.11
CA ALA A 244 -15.83 6.22 4.68
C ALA A 244 -15.96 6.15 6.21
N MET A 245 -15.26 7.05 6.88
CA MET A 245 -15.24 7.20 8.34
C MET A 245 -15.06 8.66 8.76
N GLU A 246 -15.21 8.95 10.04
CA GLU A 246 -14.90 10.26 10.63
C GLU A 246 -13.44 10.68 10.36
N LEU A 247 -13.23 11.92 9.95
CA LEU A 247 -11.89 12.53 9.93
C LEU A 247 -11.55 13.05 11.34
N LEU A 248 -10.39 12.66 11.85
CA LEU A 248 -9.91 13.09 13.17
C LEU A 248 -8.73 14.06 13.05
N ASP A 249 -8.76 15.10 13.88
CA ASP A 249 -7.61 15.98 14.09
C ASP A 249 -6.63 15.33 15.08
N MET A 250 -5.49 14.89 14.56
CA MET A 250 -4.47 14.11 15.24
C MET A 250 -3.27 14.96 15.71
N HIS A 251 -3.51 16.24 16.02
CA HIS A 251 -2.50 17.17 16.53
C HIS A 251 -2.63 17.46 18.04
N GLY A 252 -3.22 16.52 18.79
CA GLY A 252 -3.37 16.61 20.24
C GLY A 252 -2.07 16.37 21.02
N PRO A 253 -2.02 16.78 22.29
CA PRO A 253 -0.91 16.45 23.18
C PRO A 253 -0.86 14.94 23.46
N SER A 254 0.34 14.39 23.62
CA SER A 254 0.51 12.98 23.94
C SER A 254 0.03 12.67 25.36
N ASP A 255 -0.67 11.54 25.50
CA ASP A 255 -1.20 11.03 26.76
C ASP A 255 -1.14 9.50 26.79
N PHE A 256 0.08 8.98 26.94
CA PHE A 256 0.35 7.55 26.96
C PHE A 256 -0.27 6.84 28.17
N GLU A 257 -0.46 7.53 29.30
CA GLU A 257 -1.11 6.97 30.49
C GLU A 257 -2.60 6.69 30.20
N LYS A 258 -3.31 7.65 29.60
CA LYS A 258 -4.70 7.46 29.17
C LYS A 258 -4.81 6.41 28.07
N LEU A 259 -3.85 6.34 27.15
CA LEU A 259 -3.83 5.30 26.11
C LEU A 259 -3.71 3.91 26.77
N GLY A 260 -2.76 3.71 27.68
CA GLY A 260 -2.58 2.44 28.41
C GLY A 260 -3.80 2.04 29.22
N THR A 261 -4.40 3.00 29.92
CA THR A 261 -5.64 2.79 30.68
C THR A 261 -6.81 2.41 29.77
N SER A 262 -6.94 3.05 28.60
CA SER A 262 -8.05 2.80 27.66
C SER A 262 -7.95 1.42 27.01
N ILE A 263 -6.74 1.00 26.61
CA ILE A 263 -6.50 -0.34 26.06
C ILE A 263 -6.73 -1.44 27.12
N ALA A 264 -6.31 -1.21 28.38
CA ALA A 264 -6.61 -2.17 29.45
C ALA A 264 -8.12 -2.29 29.71
N LYS A 265 -8.86 -1.17 29.70
CA LYS A 265 -10.32 -1.19 29.82
C LYS A 265 -10.98 -1.92 28.65
N LEU A 266 -10.49 -1.73 27.43
CA LEU A 266 -10.94 -2.48 26.26
C LEU A 266 -10.79 -3.99 26.48
N HIS A 267 -9.60 -4.42 26.91
CA HIS A 267 -9.33 -5.84 27.14
C HIS A 267 -10.15 -6.43 28.30
N LEU A 268 -10.45 -5.64 29.34
CA LEU A 268 -11.30 -6.07 30.45
C LEU A 268 -12.80 -6.05 30.12
N HIS A 269 -13.23 -5.33 29.09
CA HIS A 269 -14.65 -5.10 28.78
C HIS A 269 -15.46 -6.40 28.70
N ASN A 270 -15.00 -7.36 27.88
CA ASN A 270 -15.72 -8.62 27.70
C ASN A 270 -15.66 -9.52 28.96
N LYS A 271 -14.58 -9.45 29.74
CA LYS A 271 -14.49 -10.16 31.02
C LYS A 271 -15.58 -9.69 31.99
N PHE A 272 -15.79 -8.38 32.09
CA PHE A 272 -16.86 -7.84 32.92
C PHE A 272 -18.25 -8.26 32.44
N LEU A 273 -18.48 -8.36 31.12
CA LEU A 273 -19.74 -8.89 30.58
C LEU A 273 -19.94 -10.37 30.95
N ILE A 274 -18.90 -11.20 30.84
CA ILE A 274 -18.95 -12.62 31.22
C ILE A 274 -19.27 -12.76 32.71
N GLU A 275 -18.61 -11.99 33.58
CA GLU A 275 -18.83 -12.00 35.02
C GLU A 275 -20.23 -11.49 35.39
N ALA A 276 -20.70 -10.40 34.75
CA ALA A 276 -22.04 -9.87 34.95
C ALA A 276 -23.13 -10.87 34.53
N ASN A 277 -22.96 -11.56 33.40
CA ASN A 277 -23.90 -12.58 32.92
C ASN A 277 -23.98 -13.79 33.87
N LYS A 278 -22.84 -14.21 34.43
CA LYS A 278 -22.81 -15.27 35.46
C LYS A 278 -23.57 -14.86 36.72
N ASN A 279 -23.47 -13.60 37.13
CA ASN A 279 -24.15 -13.07 38.31
C ASN A 279 -25.65 -12.81 38.08
N SER A 280 -26.06 -12.40 36.87
CA SER A 280 -27.48 -12.19 36.53
C SER A 280 -28.24 -13.49 36.37
N GLN A 281 -27.62 -14.56 35.87
CA GLN A 281 -28.22 -15.92 35.87
C GLN A 281 -28.51 -16.44 37.28
N LEU A 282 -27.84 -15.90 38.31
CA LEU A 282 -28.06 -16.23 39.72
C LEU A 282 -29.15 -15.36 40.39
N THR A 283 -29.67 -14.33 39.73
CA THR A 283 -30.68 -13.41 40.28
C THR A 283 -31.91 -13.31 39.38
N ILE A 284 -33.07 -13.79 39.85
CA ILE A 284 -34.34 -13.67 39.14
C ILE A 284 -34.81 -12.21 39.21
N GLY A 285 -34.54 -11.40 38.17
CA GLY A 285 -35.28 -10.14 37.99
C GLY A 285 -34.56 -8.89 37.45
N GLY A 286 -33.55 -9.01 36.57
CA GLY A 286 -32.96 -7.80 35.95
C GLY A 286 -32.55 -8.02 34.50
N ILE A 287 -33.36 -7.55 33.55
CA ILE A 287 -32.99 -7.45 32.13
C ILE A 287 -32.55 -6.00 31.88
N ASP A 288 -31.28 -5.71 32.16
CA ASP A 288 -30.61 -4.60 31.50
C ASP A 288 -30.03 -5.13 30.18
N LYS A 289 -30.38 -4.48 29.07
CA LYS A 289 -29.84 -4.76 27.71
C LYS A 289 -28.35 -4.40 27.64
N GLN A 290 -27.50 -5.13 28.36
CA GLN A 290 -26.06 -5.12 28.12
C GLN A 290 -25.75 -5.97 26.89
N SER A 291 -24.66 -5.64 26.20
CA SER A 291 -24.15 -6.46 25.09
C SER A 291 -23.89 -7.89 25.56
N GLU A 292 -24.27 -8.88 24.75
CA GLU A 292 -24.05 -10.29 25.09
C GLU A 292 -22.55 -10.59 25.21
N PRO A 293 -22.12 -11.35 26.25
CA PRO A 293 -20.72 -11.72 26.40
C PRO A 293 -20.29 -12.67 25.28
N ILE A 294 -19.05 -12.52 24.84
CA ILE A 294 -18.43 -13.45 23.89
C ILE A 294 -17.60 -14.47 24.66
N GLU A 295 -17.97 -15.76 24.58
CA GLU A 295 -17.27 -16.83 25.32
C GLU A 295 -16.19 -17.56 24.50
N LYS A 296 -16.12 -17.29 23.19
CA LYS A 296 -15.20 -17.94 22.24
C LYS A 296 -14.15 -16.98 21.70
N PHE A 297 -13.02 -17.52 21.26
CA PHE A 297 -12.00 -16.78 20.52
C PHE A 297 -12.36 -16.74 19.03
N GLY A 298 -12.13 -15.60 18.37
CA GLY A 298 -12.52 -15.41 16.97
C GLY A 298 -13.19 -14.06 16.72
N PHE A 299 -13.86 -13.93 15.58
CA PHE A 299 -14.59 -12.74 15.20
C PHE A 299 -15.67 -13.08 14.19
N SER A 300 -16.70 -12.24 14.07
CA SER A 300 -17.84 -12.52 13.19
C SER A 300 -17.52 -12.46 11.70
N VAL A 301 -16.42 -11.81 11.33
CA VAL A 301 -15.97 -11.63 9.94
C VAL A 301 -14.47 -11.87 9.84
N LEU A 302 -14.00 -12.16 8.62
CA LEU A 302 -12.58 -12.14 8.29
C LEU A 302 -12.03 -10.72 8.51
N THR A 303 -10.87 -10.60 9.16
CA THR A 303 -10.12 -9.34 9.26
C THR A 303 -8.77 -9.47 8.58
N TYR A 304 -8.05 -8.35 8.43
CA TYR A 304 -6.80 -8.32 7.69
C TYR A 304 -5.72 -7.55 8.45
N SER A 305 -4.51 -8.08 8.48
CA SER A 305 -3.30 -7.35 8.91
C SER A 305 -2.40 -7.15 7.69
N GLY A 306 -2.43 -5.93 7.14
CA GLY A 306 -1.95 -5.68 5.79
C GLY A 306 -2.77 -6.48 4.76
N TYR A 307 -2.09 -7.20 3.87
CA TYR A 307 -2.75 -8.14 2.93
C TYR A 307 -2.93 -9.57 3.47
N CYS A 308 -2.59 -9.82 4.74
CA CYS A 308 -2.71 -11.16 5.32
C CYS A 308 -4.11 -11.35 5.92
N PRO A 309 -4.91 -12.30 5.40
CA PRO A 309 -6.20 -12.61 5.99
C PRO A 309 -6.01 -13.25 7.37
N LEU A 310 -6.76 -12.77 8.36
CA LEU A 310 -6.83 -13.29 9.73
C LEU A 310 -8.08 -14.15 9.86
N ILE A 311 -7.91 -15.47 9.78
CA ILE A 311 -9.02 -16.42 9.86
C ILE A 311 -9.63 -16.38 11.26
N ASN A 312 -10.92 -16.04 11.34
CA ASN A 312 -11.58 -15.68 12.60
C ASN A 312 -12.64 -16.69 13.06
N ASP A 313 -12.63 -17.90 12.49
CA ASP A 313 -13.51 -18.99 12.90
C ASP A 313 -13.49 -19.20 14.41
N TRP A 314 -14.68 -19.26 15.01
CA TRP A 314 -14.84 -19.33 16.45
C TRP A 314 -14.24 -20.62 17.04
N SER A 315 -13.52 -20.47 18.14
CA SER A 315 -12.86 -21.55 18.87
C SER A 315 -13.03 -21.41 20.38
N ASP A 316 -13.23 -22.52 21.06
CA ASP A 316 -13.29 -22.57 22.53
C ASP A 316 -11.88 -22.63 23.17
N ASN A 317 -10.82 -22.80 22.36
CA ASN A 317 -9.45 -22.98 22.82
C ASN A 317 -8.50 -21.95 22.17
N TRP A 318 -7.92 -21.07 22.99
CA TRP A 318 -6.98 -20.04 22.52
C TRP A 318 -5.72 -20.63 21.89
N VAL A 319 -5.14 -21.66 22.49
CA VAL A 319 -3.88 -22.25 22.04
C VAL A 319 -4.06 -22.87 20.66
N GLU A 320 -5.18 -23.58 20.45
CA GLU A 320 -5.54 -24.10 19.13
C GLU A 320 -5.81 -22.98 18.13
N PHE A 321 -6.63 -21.99 18.50
CA PHE A 321 -6.96 -20.84 17.65
C PHE A 321 -5.69 -20.12 17.19
N TYR A 322 -4.80 -19.78 18.12
CA TYR A 322 -3.57 -19.06 17.81
C TYR A 322 -2.62 -19.90 16.96
N SER A 323 -2.42 -21.17 17.30
CA SER A 323 -1.52 -22.05 16.54
C SER A 323 -2.00 -22.27 15.11
N ARG A 324 -3.30 -22.57 14.93
CA ARG A 324 -3.87 -22.95 13.63
C ARG A 324 -4.30 -21.75 12.78
N ASN A 325 -4.98 -20.78 13.37
CA ASN A 325 -5.63 -19.69 12.64
C ASN A 325 -4.78 -18.42 12.57
N ARG A 326 -3.67 -18.35 13.32
CA ARG A 326 -2.66 -17.29 13.19
C ARG A 326 -1.36 -17.86 12.64
N LEU A 327 -0.55 -18.51 13.48
CA LEU A 327 0.82 -18.89 13.14
C LEU A 327 0.89 -19.83 11.92
N LYS A 328 0.14 -20.93 11.92
CA LYS A 328 0.16 -21.88 10.79
C LYS A 328 -0.22 -21.21 9.47
N LYS A 329 -1.25 -20.33 9.48
CA LYS A 329 -1.68 -19.63 8.26
C LYS A 329 -0.61 -18.72 7.69
N VAL A 330 0.02 -17.89 8.52
CA VAL A 330 1.09 -17.01 8.02
C VAL A 330 2.33 -17.80 7.60
N ILE A 331 2.64 -18.91 8.27
CA ILE A 331 3.72 -19.82 7.89
C ILE A 331 3.45 -20.47 6.54
N ASP A 332 2.23 -20.97 6.31
CA ASP A 332 1.85 -21.57 5.03
C ASP A 332 2.01 -20.59 3.88
N ILE A 333 1.56 -19.34 4.07
CA ILE A 333 1.72 -18.27 3.07
C ILE A 333 3.21 -18.00 2.80
N VAL A 334 4.03 -17.87 3.85
CA VAL A 334 5.48 -17.61 3.68
C VAL A 334 6.17 -18.79 3.02
N VAL A 335 5.85 -20.03 3.40
CA VAL A 335 6.41 -21.26 2.81
C VAL A 335 6.02 -21.38 1.35
N GLU A 336 4.75 -21.15 1.00
CA GLU A 336 4.28 -21.19 -0.38
C GLU A 336 5.01 -20.16 -1.26
N LYS A 337 5.22 -18.96 -0.74
CA LYS A 337 5.93 -17.89 -1.46
C LYS A 337 7.44 -18.09 -1.58
N THR A 338 8.09 -18.70 -0.58
CA THR A 338 9.56 -18.67 -0.46
C THR A 338 10.23 -20.02 -0.49
N GLY A 339 9.52 -21.11 -0.22
CA GLY A 339 10.09 -22.46 -0.08
C GLY A 339 11.12 -22.58 1.05
N ASP A 340 11.05 -21.72 2.07
CA ASP A 340 12.11 -21.64 3.08
C ASP A 340 12.25 -22.92 3.92
N ARG A 341 13.39 -23.59 3.76
CA ARG A 341 13.68 -24.89 4.40
C ARG A 341 13.86 -24.79 5.91
N GLU A 342 14.39 -23.67 6.40
CA GLU A 342 14.61 -23.50 7.84
C GLU A 342 13.27 -23.32 8.55
N LEU A 343 12.37 -22.49 8.01
CA LEU A 343 11.00 -22.34 8.50
C LEU A 343 10.26 -23.68 8.56
N LEU A 344 10.34 -24.49 7.48
CA LEU A 344 9.78 -25.84 7.42
C LEU A 344 10.34 -26.78 8.49
N THR A 345 11.61 -26.59 8.88
CA THR A 345 12.27 -27.41 9.90
C THR A 345 11.92 -26.97 11.33
N LEU A 346 11.84 -25.65 11.57
CA LEU A 346 11.59 -25.09 12.89
C LEU A 346 10.10 -25.18 13.27
N TRP A 347 9.17 -25.02 12.33
CA TRP A 347 7.73 -24.94 12.63
C TRP A 347 7.18 -26.17 13.37
N PRO A 348 7.36 -27.43 12.91
CA PRO A 348 6.78 -28.58 13.61
C PRO A 348 7.31 -28.77 15.03
N ARG A 349 8.55 -28.32 15.28
CA ARG A 349 9.15 -28.34 16.62
C ARG A 349 8.50 -27.29 17.52
N LEU A 350 8.31 -26.07 16.99
CA LEU A 350 7.73 -24.97 17.74
C LEU A 350 6.25 -25.24 18.03
N GLU A 351 5.50 -25.72 17.03
CA GLU A 351 4.08 -26.08 17.15
C GLU A 351 3.83 -27.02 18.34
N ARG A 352 4.68 -28.04 18.53
CA ARG A 352 4.59 -28.96 19.69
C ARG A 352 4.87 -28.29 21.04
N LYS A 353 5.67 -27.23 21.06
CA LYS A 353 6.07 -26.50 22.28
C LYS A 353 5.10 -25.38 22.64
N ILE A 354 4.31 -24.86 21.67
CA ILE A 354 3.35 -23.77 21.91
C ILE A 354 2.47 -24.00 23.16
N PRO A 355 1.85 -25.18 23.39
CA PRO A 355 1.01 -25.39 24.57
C PRO A 355 1.73 -25.17 25.91
N GLU A 356 3.05 -25.34 25.96
CA GLU A 356 3.83 -25.18 27.20
C GLU A 356 3.89 -23.73 27.68
N TYR A 357 3.86 -22.76 26.76
CA TYR A 357 3.86 -21.33 27.08
C TYR A 357 2.57 -20.86 27.78
N PHE A 358 1.51 -21.67 27.70
CA PHE A 358 0.18 -21.35 28.19
C PHE A 358 -0.25 -22.19 29.40
N LYS A 359 0.63 -23.05 29.94
CA LYS A 359 0.35 -23.80 31.16
C LYS A 359 0.08 -22.84 32.32
N ASN A 360 -1.02 -23.07 33.05
CA ASN A 360 -1.45 -22.24 34.19
C ASN A 360 -1.68 -20.75 33.85
N CYS A 361 -2.05 -20.46 32.60
CA CYS A 361 -2.42 -19.12 32.17
C CYS A 361 -3.95 -19.04 32.03
N ASP A 362 -4.58 -18.17 32.80
CA ASP A 362 -6.03 -17.92 32.69
C ASP A 362 -6.30 -17.01 31.50
N ILE A 363 -6.83 -17.59 30.42
CA ILE A 363 -7.08 -16.89 29.16
C ILE A 363 -8.59 -16.77 28.96
N TYR A 364 -9.04 -15.55 28.71
CA TYR A 364 -10.41 -15.25 28.33
C TYR A 364 -10.41 -14.46 27.02
N PRO A 365 -11.47 -14.58 26.20
CA PRO A 365 -11.62 -13.80 24.99
C PRO A 365 -11.76 -12.31 25.35
N CYS A 366 -10.80 -11.50 24.92
CA CYS A 366 -10.90 -10.04 25.01
C CYS A 366 -10.85 -9.45 23.60
N LEU A 367 -11.59 -8.35 23.39
CA LEU A 367 -11.56 -7.67 22.11
C LEU A 367 -10.21 -6.98 21.95
N LEU A 368 -9.47 -7.36 20.92
CA LEU A 368 -8.16 -6.80 20.58
C LEU A 368 -8.30 -5.72 19.50
N HIS A 369 -7.38 -4.77 19.47
CA HIS A 369 -7.17 -3.94 18.28
C HIS A 369 -6.56 -4.80 17.16
N GLY A 370 -5.63 -5.69 17.51
CA GLY A 370 -5.09 -6.74 16.63
C GLY A 370 -3.92 -6.30 15.73
N ASP A 371 -3.69 -4.99 15.62
CA ASP A 371 -2.56 -4.38 14.91
C ASP A 371 -2.08 -3.07 15.57
N LEU A 372 -2.00 -3.00 16.90
CA LEU A 372 -1.69 -1.75 17.61
C LEU A 372 -0.18 -1.44 17.69
N TRP A 373 0.36 -0.84 16.63
CA TRP A 373 1.74 -0.32 16.60
C TRP A 373 1.78 1.20 16.54
N SER A 374 2.98 1.79 16.54
CA SER A 374 3.17 3.25 16.53
C SER A 374 2.56 3.99 15.33
N GLY A 375 2.24 3.26 14.26
CA GLY A 375 1.52 3.81 13.10
C GLY A 375 -0.01 3.84 13.25
N ASN A 376 -0.57 3.15 14.25
CA ASN A 376 -2.01 2.88 14.39
C ASN A 376 -2.62 3.51 15.66
N TYR A 377 -1.93 4.47 16.27
CA TYR A 377 -2.51 5.37 17.26
C TYR A 377 -2.03 6.81 17.03
N SER A 378 -2.80 7.75 17.55
CA SER A 378 -2.39 9.15 17.66
C SER A 378 -3.12 9.82 18.82
N PHE A 379 -2.97 11.13 18.95
CA PHE A 379 -3.61 11.93 19.98
C PHE A 379 -4.42 13.05 19.34
N THR A 380 -5.67 13.15 19.78
CA THR A 380 -6.57 14.27 19.48
C THR A 380 -6.60 15.21 20.68
N LYS A 381 -7.23 16.38 20.54
CA LYS A 381 -7.49 17.27 21.68
C LYS A 381 -8.27 16.59 22.84
N ASP A 382 -9.05 15.55 22.53
CA ASP A 382 -9.89 14.84 23.50
C ASP A 382 -9.16 13.62 24.12
N GLY A 383 -7.95 13.32 23.64
CA GLY A 383 -7.10 12.23 24.12
C GLY A 383 -6.70 11.23 23.02
N PRO A 384 -6.22 10.03 23.40
CA PRO A 384 -5.71 9.04 22.46
C PRO A 384 -6.80 8.49 21.56
N VAL A 385 -6.42 8.21 20.31
CA VAL A 385 -7.24 7.52 19.32
C VAL A 385 -6.44 6.38 18.72
N VAL A 386 -7.08 5.25 18.47
CA VAL A 386 -6.53 4.12 17.71
C VAL A 386 -7.29 3.95 16.40
N PHE A 387 -6.62 3.44 15.37
CA PHE A 387 -7.17 3.32 14.03
C PHE A 387 -6.48 2.20 13.26
N ASP A 388 -7.07 1.83 12.13
CA ASP A 388 -6.66 0.70 11.28
C ASP A 388 -6.66 -0.66 12.04
N PRO A 389 -7.76 -1.02 12.72
CA PRO A 389 -7.82 -2.26 13.49
C PRO A 389 -7.95 -3.51 12.63
N ALA A 390 -7.42 -4.60 13.16
CA ALA A 390 -7.59 -5.97 12.66
C ALA A 390 -8.20 -6.83 13.77
N SER A 391 -9.35 -6.41 14.29
CA SER A 391 -9.89 -6.88 15.56
C SER A 391 -10.32 -8.35 15.54
N PHE A 392 -10.20 -8.97 16.69
CA PHE A 392 -10.79 -10.27 17.02
C PHE A 392 -10.79 -10.44 18.55
N TYR A 393 -11.55 -11.42 19.04
CA TYR A 393 -11.51 -11.84 20.43
C TYR A 393 -10.35 -12.83 20.63
N GLY A 394 -9.37 -12.42 21.43
CA GLY A 394 -8.14 -13.19 21.67
C GLY A 394 -7.61 -13.03 23.09
N HIS A 395 -6.40 -13.53 23.33
CA HIS A 395 -5.70 -13.29 24.59
C HIS A 395 -5.10 -11.87 24.61
N SER A 396 -5.28 -11.14 25.71
CA SER A 396 -4.86 -9.73 25.83
C SER A 396 -3.37 -9.49 25.61
N GLU A 397 -2.53 -10.48 25.94
CA GLU A 397 -1.08 -10.40 25.70
C GLU A 397 -0.70 -10.44 24.21
N TYR A 398 -1.61 -10.86 23.31
CA TYR A 398 -1.38 -10.82 21.86
C TYR A 398 -1.04 -9.41 21.37
N GLU A 399 -1.73 -8.38 21.89
CA GLU A 399 -1.53 -6.99 21.49
C GLU A 399 -0.07 -6.53 21.71
N PHE A 400 0.60 -7.07 22.73
CA PHE A 400 1.99 -6.75 23.04
C PHE A 400 2.98 -7.27 22.00
N GLY A 401 2.58 -8.25 21.18
CA GLY A 401 3.39 -8.78 20.09
C GLY A 401 3.81 -7.68 19.10
N ILE A 402 2.83 -6.98 18.51
CA ILE A 402 3.12 -5.88 17.57
C ILE A 402 3.52 -4.59 18.30
N LEU A 403 2.88 -4.30 19.44
CA LEU A 403 3.12 -3.08 20.22
C LEU A 403 4.60 -2.90 20.59
N THR A 404 5.26 -4.00 20.95
CA THR A 404 6.68 -3.99 21.36
C THR A 404 7.65 -4.19 20.19
N MET A 405 7.18 -4.59 19.01
CA MET A 405 8.03 -4.92 17.86
C MET A 405 8.76 -3.70 17.27
N PHE A 406 8.06 -2.57 17.15
CA PHE A 406 8.59 -1.33 16.55
C PHE A 406 8.85 -0.22 17.57
N GLY A 407 8.50 -0.43 18.84
CA GLY A 407 8.53 0.61 19.87
C GLY A 407 7.44 1.66 19.68
N GLY A 408 7.66 2.86 20.22
CA GLY A 408 6.74 3.99 20.15
C GLY A 408 5.85 4.18 21.39
N PHE A 409 5.72 3.16 22.24
CA PHE A 409 4.93 3.24 23.47
C PHE A 409 5.80 3.66 24.65
N HIS A 410 5.44 4.77 25.30
CA HIS A 410 6.17 5.28 26.47
C HIS A 410 5.95 4.40 27.71
N GLN A 411 6.90 4.39 28.65
CA GLN A 411 6.79 3.60 29.89
C GLN A 411 5.50 3.85 30.68
N SER A 412 4.97 5.07 30.64
CA SER A 412 3.69 5.41 31.28
C SER A 412 2.49 4.65 30.69
N PHE A 413 2.51 4.26 29.41
CA PHE A 413 1.52 3.36 28.82
C PHE A 413 1.56 2.00 29.52
N HIS A 414 2.75 1.39 29.60
CA HIS A 414 2.92 0.06 30.19
C HIS A 414 2.54 0.04 31.67
N THR A 415 2.96 1.05 32.42
CA THR A 415 2.61 1.20 33.84
C THR A 415 1.09 1.34 34.02
N ALA A 416 0.43 2.18 33.21
CA ALA A 416 -1.01 2.38 33.30
C ALA A 416 -1.82 1.14 32.91
N TYR A 417 -1.40 0.44 31.85
CA TYR A 417 -2.02 -0.81 31.42
C TYR A 417 -1.88 -1.89 32.50
N HIS A 418 -0.65 -2.13 32.98
CA HIS A 418 -0.38 -3.21 33.92
C HIS A 418 -0.86 -2.93 35.35
N LYS A 419 -1.20 -1.69 35.67
CA LYS A 419 -1.95 -1.35 36.89
C LYS A 419 -3.34 -2.00 36.90
N LEU A 420 -3.97 -2.16 35.73
CA LEU A 420 -5.29 -2.78 35.59
C LEU A 420 -5.22 -4.26 35.21
N ILE A 421 -4.24 -4.64 34.38
CA ILE A 421 -4.00 -6.03 33.96
C ILE A 421 -2.55 -6.41 34.31
N PRO A 422 -2.30 -6.93 35.53
CA PRO A 422 -0.97 -7.34 35.94
C PRO A 422 -0.36 -8.38 34.99
N GLN A 423 0.97 -8.31 34.80
CA GLN A 423 1.67 -9.31 34.00
C GLN A 423 1.55 -10.68 34.65
N THR A 424 1.17 -11.68 33.87
CA THR A 424 1.11 -13.06 34.33
C THR A 424 2.48 -13.74 34.16
N THR A 425 2.75 -14.79 34.92
CA THR A 425 4.00 -15.56 34.78
C THR A 425 4.15 -16.09 33.35
N GLY A 426 5.33 -15.92 32.75
CA GLY A 426 5.60 -16.29 31.35
C GLY A 426 5.18 -15.24 30.31
N PHE A 427 4.80 -14.03 30.74
CA PHE A 427 4.40 -12.93 29.86
C PHE A 427 5.45 -12.64 28.79
N THR A 428 6.71 -12.48 29.17
CA THR A 428 7.80 -12.12 28.26
C THR A 428 7.96 -13.13 27.13
N GLU A 429 7.94 -14.43 27.45
CA GLU A 429 8.06 -15.50 26.47
C GLU A 429 6.84 -15.58 25.54
N ARG A 430 5.64 -15.36 26.07
CA ARG A 430 4.42 -15.30 25.25
C ARG A 430 4.41 -14.08 24.32
N VAL A 431 4.91 -12.94 24.77
CA VAL A 431 5.08 -11.76 23.90
C VAL A 431 6.01 -12.07 22.74
N LEU A 432 7.13 -12.76 22.96
CA LEU A 432 8.02 -13.21 21.86
C LEU A 432 7.28 -14.14 20.88
N LEU A 433 6.44 -15.03 21.40
CA LEU A 433 5.61 -15.92 20.57
C LEU A 433 4.56 -15.15 19.75
N TYR A 434 3.98 -14.08 20.29
CA TYR A 434 3.07 -13.19 19.54
C TYR A 434 3.82 -12.32 18.53
N GLN A 435 4.98 -11.80 18.90
CA GLN A 435 5.85 -11.03 18.02
C GLN A 435 6.27 -11.85 16.79
N LEU A 436 6.46 -13.18 16.94
CA LEU A 436 6.77 -14.08 15.83
C LEU A 436 5.71 -14.01 14.71
N PHE A 437 4.41 -13.99 15.05
CA PHE A 437 3.35 -13.85 14.06
C PHE A 437 3.56 -12.59 13.21
N HIS A 438 3.85 -11.45 13.85
CA HIS A 438 4.04 -10.18 13.15
C HIS A 438 5.33 -10.14 12.34
N HIS A 439 6.42 -10.77 12.78
CA HIS A 439 7.64 -10.93 11.98
C HIS A 439 7.40 -11.79 10.73
N LEU A 440 6.66 -12.89 10.85
CA LEU A 440 6.28 -13.72 9.70
C LEU A 440 5.37 -12.95 8.75
N ASN A 441 4.42 -12.17 9.28
CA ASN A 441 3.54 -11.33 8.47
C ASN A 441 4.33 -10.24 7.73
N HIS A 442 5.29 -9.60 8.39
CA HIS A 442 6.17 -8.62 7.76
C HIS A 442 7.11 -9.24 6.74
N TRP A 443 7.57 -10.48 6.95
CA TRP A 443 8.31 -11.22 5.92
C TRP A 443 7.41 -11.48 4.71
N ASN A 444 6.16 -11.88 4.91
CA ASN A 444 5.19 -12.05 3.85
C ASN A 444 4.94 -10.76 3.03
N HIS A 445 4.89 -9.59 3.68
CA HIS A 445 4.59 -8.30 3.02
C HIS A 445 5.81 -7.61 2.42
N PHE A 446 6.93 -7.58 3.15
CA PHE A 446 8.11 -6.74 2.84
C PHE A 446 9.35 -7.55 2.46
N GLY A 447 9.23 -8.89 2.44
CA GLY A 447 10.28 -9.78 1.96
C GLY A 447 11.37 -10.10 3.00
N ALA A 448 12.51 -10.57 2.50
CA ALA A 448 13.52 -11.27 3.29
C ALA A 448 14.21 -10.42 4.38
N GLY A 449 14.03 -9.10 4.40
CA GLY A 449 14.53 -8.23 5.48
C GLY A 449 14.01 -8.65 6.87
N TYR A 450 12.81 -9.25 6.94
CA TYR A 450 12.21 -9.72 8.19
C TYR A 450 12.46 -11.21 8.48
N LYS A 451 13.02 -11.96 7.53
CA LYS A 451 13.31 -13.40 7.65
C LYS A 451 14.19 -13.70 8.87
N HIS A 452 15.30 -12.98 8.99
CA HIS A 452 16.27 -13.23 10.05
C HIS A 452 15.65 -13.04 11.44
N GLY A 453 14.81 -12.00 11.61
CA GLY A 453 14.07 -11.75 12.85
C GLY A 453 13.11 -12.90 13.18
N ALA A 454 12.30 -13.33 12.21
CA ALA A 454 11.36 -14.44 12.39
C ALA A 454 12.06 -15.74 12.81
N LEU A 455 13.11 -16.14 12.08
CA LEU A 455 13.83 -17.39 12.35
C LEU A 455 14.58 -17.35 13.69
N ASN A 456 15.16 -16.19 14.05
CA ASN A 456 15.79 -16.02 15.35
C ASN A 456 14.78 -16.15 16.51
N LEU A 457 13.58 -15.58 16.37
CA LEU A 457 12.51 -15.76 17.36
C LEU A 457 12.11 -17.23 17.48
N MET A 458 11.92 -17.93 16.36
CA MET A 458 11.63 -19.36 16.40
C MET A 458 12.72 -20.16 17.13
N ARG A 459 14.00 -19.87 16.90
CA ARG A 459 15.11 -20.53 17.61
C ARG A 459 15.12 -20.21 19.10
N LYS A 460 14.82 -18.98 19.51
CA LYS A 460 14.72 -18.59 20.93
C LYS A 460 13.54 -19.27 21.63
N LEU A 461 12.46 -19.52 20.89
CA LEU A 461 11.25 -20.19 21.39
C LEU A 461 11.38 -21.72 21.39
N LEU A 462 12.44 -22.30 20.85
CA LEU A 462 12.74 -23.74 20.92
C LEU A 462 13.70 -24.04 22.06
#